data_AF-L9Y8A3-F1
#
_entry.id   AF-L9Y8A3-F1
#
_cell.length_a   1.000
_cell.length_b   1.000
_cell.length_c   1.000
_cell.angle_alpha   90.00
_cell.angle_beta   90.00
_cell.angle_gamma   90.00
#
_symmetry.space_group_name_H-M   'P 1'
#
loop_
_entity.id
_entity.type
_entity.pdbx_description
1 polymer ?
#
loop_
_entity_poly.entity_id
_entity_poly.type
_entity_poly.pdbx_seq_one_letter_code
_entity_poly.pdbx_strand_id
1 'polypeptide(L)'
;MDGVTPSDPGDSVPDDGPAYGVNNSTFQRLWSEDVDNGNLSVDDFDDTNVSSRAEFAHRLARSTDIPFARPPQAASNWNSGDFGDYNPGGRGSSVHPAGAFLEDGVYIKDAYVSIFGVQPSTILHHANGTTRYIAPDGQVRTISDHRVAVPQDDTNGSHRERWSIERTSIESVELSADGRTIDSGSGHQATLQYTDLSESQQLTVEANITVRLRHITLDCPDWNSSTSGCDGDWTRDIETLEASKTVSTSQSVVVNQFSDITGKRVQFEAHEDRVGAVVHPNTEWSSITVDGDVRARSNWWFYTAGRSGWQTMVTSTATNTSRAESSVRPVQVHAFPSRQAPYVPTELTDDGERPLTIEETWGTEQTGPSLPSNIVLESADPYVNADSIALSSTTLDGSALREVTVYGIVRGQSRTVTLAEQQTVRETNLTLTVTETNATHAVVRAVVTESATGDAVTTGRLTIGNQTTALNSSGMAVVTISDPAIVVRGQYTPTAWWRTDQPYAASEDVTKTPANFPDLQTLIQLVVVTVLWFIPVGVLVFGFDYMSDGALLGLTNRT
;
A
#
# COMPACT_ATOMS: atom_id res chain seq x y z
N MET A 1 -41.39 2.32 32.67
CA MET A 1 -40.78 3.24 31.69
C MET A 1 -39.34 3.36 32.11
N ASP A 2 -38.56 2.34 31.75
CA ASP A 2 -37.12 2.34 31.96
C ASP A 2 -36.51 2.88 30.67
N GLY A 3 -35.87 4.04 30.78
CA GLY A 3 -35.21 4.69 29.67
C GLY A 3 -34.02 3.85 29.23
N VAL A 4 -34.19 3.13 28.12
CA VAL A 4 -33.06 2.70 27.32
C VAL A 4 -32.49 3.98 26.72
N THR A 5 -31.38 4.45 27.28
CA THR A 5 -30.51 5.40 26.62
C THR A 5 -30.15 4.80 25.26
N PRO A 6 -30.38 5.48 24.13
CA PRO A 6 -29.80 5.04 22.87
C PRO A 6 -28.29 4.94 23.08
N SER A 7 -27.66 3.84 22.68
CA SER A 7 -26.21 3.82 22.55
C SER A 7 -25.79 5.03 21.70
N ASP A 8 -24.81 5.77 22.20
CA ASP A 8 -24.22 6.91 21.52
C ASP A 8 -23.83 6.46 20.10
N PRO A 9 -24.05 7.23 19.02
CA PRO A 9 -23.71 6.83 17.65
C PRO A 9 -22.19 6.62 17.41
N GLY A 10 -21.38 6.58 18.48
CA GLY A 10 -19.92 6.60 18.49
C GLY A 10 -19.21 5.32 18.94
N ASP A 11 -19.89 4.26 19.38
CA ASP A 11 -19.23 2.96 19.64
C ASP A 11 -19.32 2.04 18.40
N SER A 12 -18.36 2.21 17.49
CA SER A 12 -18.17 1.36 16.29
C SER A 12 -17.28 0.13 16.57
N VAL A 13 -16.66 0.05 17.74
CA VAL A 13 -15.89 -1.12 18.19
C VAL A 13 -16.86 -2.13 18.82
N PRO A 14 -16.84 -3.41 18.42
CA PRO A 14 -17.70 -4.43 19.02
C PRO A 14 -17.33 -4.73 20.49
N ASP A 15 -18.35 -4.83 21.35
CA ASP A 15 -18.20 -5.15 22.79
C ASP A 15 -17.84 -6.62 23.08
N ASP A 16 -17.93 -7.49 22.08
CA ASP A 16 -17.66 -8.93 22.16
C ASP A 16 -16.17 -9.29 21.92
N GLY A 17 -15.32 -8.28 21.72
CA GLY A 17 -13.87 -8.44 21.57
C GLY A 17 -13.03 -7.91 22.75
N PRO A 18 -11.72 -8.22 22.80
CA PRO A 18 -10.96 -9.04 21.86
C PRO A 18 -11.30 -10.53 21.96
N ALA A 19 -11.56 -11.17 20.82
CA ALA A 19 -11.94 -12.58 20.71
C ALA A 19 -11.19 -13.30 19.57
N TYR A 20 -11.47 -14.60 19.37
CA TYR A 20 -11.05 -15.39 18.20
C TYR A 20 -9.52 -15.45 17.95
N GLY A 21 -8.72 -15.34 19.02
CA GLY A 21 -7.26 -15.32 18.92
C GLY A 21 -6.68 -14.00 18.40
N VAL A 22 -7.47 -12.93 18.34
CA VAL A 22 -6.98 -11.57 18.11
C VAL A 22 -6.49 -10.99 19.43
N ASN A 23 -5.23 -10.54 19.49
CA ASN A 23 -4.71 -9.92 20.70
C ASN A 23 -5.35 -8.55 20.94
N ASN A 24 -5.44 -8.11 22.20
CA ASN A 24 -6.14 -6.88 22.56
C ASN A 24 -5.61 -5.64 21.81
N SER A 25 -4.29 -5.44 21.77
CA SER A 25 -3.70 -4.27 21.08
C SER A 25 -3.98 -4.22 19.57
N THR A 26 -4.12 -5.38 18.91
CA THR A 26 -4.45 -5.46 17.48
C THR A 26 -5.95 -5.34 17.27
N PHE A 27 -6.77 -5.86 18.18
CA PHE A 27 -8.22 -5.75 18.12
C PHE A 27 -8.66 -4.29 18.08
N GLN A 28 -8.09 -3.43 18.94
CA GLN A 28 -8.40 -2.00 18.95
C GLN A 28 -8.09 -1.31 17.61
N ARG A 29 -7.12 -1.83 16.85
CA ARG A 29 -6.73 -1.30 15.54
C ARG A 29 -7.58 -1.83 14.38
N LEU A 30 -8.54 -2.73 14.64
CA LEU A 30 -9.33 -3.34 13.57
C LEU A 30 -10.42 -2.43 13.01
N TRP A 31 -10.74 -1.35 13.73
CA TRP A 31 -11.99 -0.60 13.61
C TRP A 31 -11.76 0.83 13.17
N SER A 32 -10.99 1.05 12.09
CA SER A 32 -10.65 2.40 11.63
C SER A 32 -11.84 3.28 11.24
N GLU A 33 -13.02 2.70 11.09
CA GLU A 33 -14.23 3.47 10.87
C GLU A 33 -14.77 4.17 12.13
N ASP A 34 -14.08 4.03 13.27
CA ASP A 34 -14.49 4.58 14.55
C ASP A 34 -14.49 6.09 14.64
N VAL A 35 -15.16 6.58 15.67
CA VAL A 35 -15.21 8.01 15.94
C VAL A 35 -13.98 8.36 16.76
N ASP A 36 -12.98 8.91 16.08
CA ASP A 36 -11.77 9.42 16.71
C ASP A 36 -12.09 10.56 17.68
N ASN A 37 -11.70 10.38 18.93
CA ASN A 37 -11.72 11.40 19.97
C ASN A 37 -10.46 12.28 19.89
N GLY A 38 -10.55 13.35 19.11
CA GLY A 38 -9.48 14.35 18.98
C GLY A 38 -9.18 15.18 20.24
N ASN A 39 -9.78 14.87 21.40
CA ASN A 39 -9.56 15.60 22.66
C ASN A 39 -8.60 14.89 23.63
N LEU A 40 -7.89 13.85 23.19
CA LEU A 40 -6.82 13.22 23.97
C LEU A 40 -5.55 14.08 23.93
N SER A 41 -5.01 14.39 25.10
CA SER A 41 -3.77 15.15 25.29
C SER A 41 -2.57 14.21 25.49
N VAL A 42 -1.34 14.74 25.43
CA VAL A 42 -0.13 13.94 25.70
C VAL A 42 -0.16 13.33 27.11
N ASP A 43 -0.71 14.06 28.09
CA ASP A 43 -0.82 13.61 29.48
C ASP A 43 -1.74 12.36 29.61
N ASP A 44 -2.67 12.15 28.67
CA ASP A 44 -3.53 10.95 28.63
C ASP A 44 -2.76 9.67 28.26
N PHE A 45 -1.52 9.82 27.75
CA PHE A 45 -0.61 8.73 27.38
C PHE A 45 0.53 8.50 28.39
N ASP A 46 0.60 9.28 29.47
CA ASP A 46 1.61 9.10 30.51
C ASP A 46 1.43 7.77 31.26
N ASP A 47 2.54 7.28 31.84
CA ASP A 47 2.60 6.02 32.62
C ASP A 47 1.61 5.99 33.81
N THR A 48 1.11 7.14 34.25
CA THR A 48 0.07 7.27 35.29
C THR A 48 -1.33 6.93 34.79
N ASN A 49 -1.59 7.12 33.49
CA ASN A 49 -2.88 6.94 32.83
C ASN A 49 -2.92 5.69 31.93
N VAL A 50 -1.75 5.21 31.51
CA VAL A 50 -1.57 4.02 30.66
C VAL A 50 -1.05 2.86 31.49
N SER A 51 -1.96 1.96 31.87
CA SER A 51 -1.64 0.79 32.72
C SER A 51 -0.98 -0.37 31.97
N SER A 52 -1.02 -0.37 30.63
CA SER A 52 -0.47 -1.44 29.79
C SER A 52 -0.28 -1.01 28.33
N ARG A 53 0.47 -1.80 27.56
CA ARG A 53 0.58 -1.63 26.10
C ARG A 53 -0.77 -1.73 25.38
N ALA A 54 -1.70 -2.53 25.90
CA ALA A 54 -3.04 -2.65 25.33
C ALA A 54 -3.86 -1.38 25.58
N GLU A 55 -3.76 -0.81 26.77
CA GLU A 55 -4.39 0.48 27.12
C GLU A 55 -3.83 1.62 26.26
N PHE A 56 -2.51 1.64 26.06
CA PHE A 56 -1.86 2.59 25.15
C PHE A 56 -2.43 2.47 23.73
N ALA A 57 -2.50 1.25 23.20
CA ALA A 57 -3.01 0.99 21.86
C ALA A 57 -4.49 1.34 21.73
N HIS A 58 -5.30 1.08 22.75
CA HIS A 58 -6.71 1.46 22.81
C HIS A 58 -6.88 2.98 22.77
N ARG A 59 -6.15 3.72 23.62
CA ARG A 59 -6.18 5.20 23.63
C ARG A 59 -5.70 5.80 22.31
N LEU A 60 -4.65 5.23 21.72
CA LEU A 60 -4.12 5.69 20.45
C LEU A 60 -5.13 5.44 19.33
N ALA A 61 -5.69 4.23 19.24
CA ALA A 61 -6.71 3.89 18.25
C ALA A 61 -7.96 4.77 18.39
N ARG A 62 -8.36 5.12 19.62
CA ARG A 62 -9.45 6.07 19.87
C ARG A 62 -9.12 7.52 19.53
N SER A 63 -7.85 7.86 19.30
CA SER A 63 -7.44 9.24 18.98
C SER A 63 -7.19 9.45 17.50
N THR A 64 -6.76 8.39 16.82
CA THR A 64 -6.40 8.36 15.40
C THR A 64 -6.28 6.93 14.92
N ASP A 65 -6.49 6.75 13.63
CA ASP A 65 -6.17 5.50 12.95
C ASP A 65 -4.70 5.08 12.96
N ILE A 66 -4.46 3.78 13.17
CA ILE A 66 -3.10 3.20 13.19
C ILE A 66 -2.92 2.19 12.04
N PRO A 67 -2.25 2.57 10.94
CA PRO A 67 -2.15 1.71 9.78
C PRO A 67 -1.21 0.51 10.04
N PHE A 68 -1.44 -0.56 9.31
CA PHE A 68 -0.63 -1.77 9.29
C PHE A 68 0.39 -1.73 8.16
N ALA A 69 1.57 -2.24 8.49
CA ALA A 69 2.63 -2.47 7.52
C ALA A 69 2.24 -3.55 6.48
N ARG A 70 1.44 -4.54 6.85
CA ARG A 70 1.08 -5.62 5.93
C ARG A 70 -0.38 -5.99 6.12
N PRO A 71 -1.03 -6.62 5.14
CA PRO A 71 -2.40 -7.12 5.30
C PRO A 71 -2.52 -7.93 6.60
N PRO A 72 -3.28 -7.48 7.60
CA PRO A 72 -3.24 -8.07 8.93
C PRO A 72 -3.97 -9.42 8.97
N GLN A 73 -3.34 -10.44 9.56
CA GLN A 73 -4.01 -11.73 9.80
C GLN A 73 -5.22 -11.60 10.75
N ALA A 74 -5.20 -10.60 11.63
CA ALA A 74 -6.23 -10.39 12.62
C ALA A 74 -7.64 -10.23 12.01
N ALA A 75 -7.77 -9.59 10.84
CA ALA A 75 -9.06 -9.49 10.14
C ALA A 75 -9.61 -10.85 9.70
N SER A 76 -8.73 -11.79 9.31
CA SER A 76 -9.14 -13.16 8.95
C SER A 76 -9.51 -13.97 10.19
N ASN A 77 -8.76 -13.83 11.29
CA ASN A 77 -9.08 -14.49 12.56
C ASN A 77 -10.43 -14.02 13.11
N TRP A 78 -10.65 -12.70 13.14
CA TRP A 78 -11.90 -12.09 13.58
C TRP A 78 -13.08 -12.64 12.77
N ASN A 79 -13.09 -12.41 11.45
CA ASN A 79 -14.18 -12.85 10.58
C ASN A 79 -14.43 -14.36 10.62
N SER A 80 -13.39 -15.18 10.86
CA SER A 80 -13.60 -16.63 10.94
C SER A 80 -14.33 -17.05 12.21
N GLY A 81 -14.10 -16.38 13.34
CA GLY A 81 -14.78 -16.65 14.59
C GLY A 81 -16.13 -15.96 14.68
N ASP A 82 -16.15 -14.65 14.40
CA ASP A 82 -17.33 -13.79 14.37
C ASP A 82 -18.41 -14.34 13.42
N PHE A 83 -18.01 -14.93 12.28
CA PHE A 83 -18.97 -15.61 11.40
C PHE A 83 -19.80 -16.70 12.11
N GLY A 84 -19.21 -17.38 13.11
CA GLY A 84 -19.86 -18.44 13.89
C GLY A 84 -20.90 -17.93 14.89
N ASP A 85 -20.89 -16.65 15.22
CA ASP A 85 -21.78 -16.02 16.21
C ASP A 85 -23.10 -15.55 15.60
N TYR A 86 -23.27 -15.74 14.29
CA TYR A 86 -24.53 -15.44 13.62
C TYR A 86 -25.65 -16.35 14.11
N ASN A 87 -26.71 -15.75 14.65
CA ASN A 87 -27.88 -16.45 15.16
C ASN A 87 -29.10 -16.18 14.25
N PRO A 88 -29.48 -17.13 13.38
CA PRO A 88 -30.62 -16.96 12.47
C PRO A 88 -31.97 -16.98 13.20
N GLY A 89 -33.01 -16.53 12.50
CA GLY A 89 -34.38 -16.63 12.95
C GLY A 89 -34.92 -18.07 12.95
N GLY A 90 -36.10 -18.24 13.55
CA GLY A 90 -36.90 -19.46 13.42
C GLY A 90 -37.84 -19.44 12.21
N ARG A 91 -38.71 -20.45 12.08
CA ARG A 91 -39.59 -20.62 10.89
C ARG A 91 -40.45 -19.40 10.52
N GLY A 92 -40.82 -18.56 11.49
CA GLY A 92 -41.69 -17.40 11.31
C GLY A 92 -40.97 -16.04 11.44
N SER A 93 -39.64 -16.04 11.47
CA SER A 93 -38.83 -14.84 11.67
C SER A 93 -37.55 -14.87 10.84
N SER A 94 -37.13 -13.74 10.30
CA SER A 94 -35.86 -13.58 9.59
C SER A 94 -34.95 -12.63 10.38
N VAL A 95 -33.68 -12.96 10.53
CA VAL A 95 -32.64 -12.07 11.07
C VAL A 95 -31.71 -11.72 9.93
N HIS A 96 -31.45 -10.43 9.70
CA HIS A 96 -30.60 -10.01 8.58
C HIS A 96 -29.84 -8.72 8.90
N PRO A 97 -28.65 -8.49 8.28
CA PRO A 97 -27.97 -7.22 8.41
C PRO A 97 -28.84 -6.10 7.81
N ALA A 98 -28.78 -4.90 8.37
CA ALA A 98 -29.59 -3.77 7.92
C ALA A 98 -29.33 -3.40 6.44
N GLY A 99 -28.15 -3.72 5.91
CA GLY A 99 -27.81 -3.55 4.50
C GLY A 99 -28.19 -4.70 3.57
N ALA A 100 -28.89 -5.75 4.05
CA ALA A 100 -29.30 -6.88 3.22
C ALA A 100 -30.33 -6.46 2.15
N PHE A 101 -30.21 -7.05 0.95
CA PHE A 101 -31.23 -6.97 -0.08
C PHE A 101 -32.22 -8.12 0.11
N LEU A 102 -33.49 -7.79 0.41
CA LEU A 102 -34.52 -8.76 0.72
C LEU A 102 -35.46 -8.98 -0.46
N GLU A 103 -35.91 -10.21 -0.63
CA GLU A 103 -36.93 -10.56 -1.60
C GLU A 103 -38.09 -11.35 -0.98
N ASP A 104 -39.29 -11.08 -1.48
CA ASP A 104 -40.50 -11.77 -1.10
C ASP A 104 -40.98 -12.73 -2.20
N GLY A 105 -41.47 -13.89 -1.78
CA GLY A 105 -42.30 -14.81 -2.55
C GLY A 105 -43.74 -14.84 -2.02
N VAL A 106 -44.48 -15.89 -2.39
CA VAL A 106 -45.87 -16.09 -1.91
C VAL A 106 -45.87 -16.38 -0.41
N TYR A 107 -45.19 -17.45 0.00
CA TYR A 107 -45.09 -17.89 1.40
C TYR A 107 -43.74 -17.59 2.05
N ILE A 108 -42.68 -17.46 1.26
CA ILE A 108 -41.35 -17.12 1.75
C ILE A 108 -41.23 -15.59 1.74
N LYS A 109 -40.83 -14.99 2.85
CA LYS A 109 -40.70 -13.54 3.01
C LYS A 109 -39.34 -13.17 3.59
N ASP A 110 -38.91 -11.96 3.34
CA ASP A 110 -37.63 -11.40 3.81
C ASP A 110 -36.44 -12.34 3.49
N ALA A 111 -36.52 -13.03 2.34
CA ALA A 111 -35.48 -13.97 1.92
C ALA A 111 -34.26 -13.20 1.43
N TYR A 112 -33.08 -13.62 1.84
CA TYR A 112 -31.84 -13.01 1.36
C TYR A 112 -30.66 -13.98 1.41
N VAL A 113 -29.63 -13.62 0.66
CA VAL A 113 -28.27 -14.10 0.85
C VAL A 113 -27.33 -12.90 0.85
N SER A 114 -26.40 -12.87 1.79
CA SER A 114 -25.40 -11.81 1.88
C SER A 114 -24.02 -12.44 2.02
N ILE A 115 -23.09 -12.00 1.18
CA ILE A 115 -21.67 -12.30 1.37
C ILE A 115 -21.27 -11.65 2.70
N PHE A 116 -20.79 -12.43 3.65
CA PHE A 116 -20.20 -11.98 4.90
C PHE A 116 -18.80 -11.42 4.64
N GLY A 117 -17.96 -12.20 3.96
CA GLY A 117 -16.63 -11.77 3.55
C GLY A 117 -16.00 -12.69 2.50
N VAL A 118 -15.17 -12.11 1.64
CA VAL A 118 -14.29 -12.82 0.71
C VAL A 118 -12.88 -12.77 1.27
N GLN A 119 -12.24 -13.94 1.49
CA GLN A 119 -10.96 -14.02 2.19
C GLN A 119 -9.98 -15.02 1.55
N PRO A 120 -8.68 -14.67 1.46
CA PRO A 120 -8.11 -13.35 1.76
C PRO A 120 -8.52 -12.31 0.70
N SER A 121 -8.78 -11.07 1.10
CA SER A 121 -9.02 -9.96 0.17
C SER A 121 -8.47 -8.65 0.69
N THR A 122 -8.24 -7.69 -0.20
CA THR A 122 -7.81 -6.33 0.14
C THR A 122 -8.45 -5.34 -0.82
N ILE A 123 -9.03 -4.27 -0.29
CA ILE A 123 -9.70 -3.22 -1.04
C ILE A 123 -8.70 -2.10 -1.28
N LEU A 124 -8.21 -1.97 -2.50
CA LEU A 124 -7.29 -0.93 -2.91
C LEU A 124 -8.03 0.37 -3.22
N HIS A 125 -7.64 1.48 -2.59
CA HIS A 125 -8.16 2.81 -2.87
C HIS A 125 -7.36 3.51 -3.96
N HIS A 126 -8.07 4.12 -4.92
CA HIS A 126 -7.51 4.95 -5.98
C HIS A 126 -8.43 6.16 -6.24
N ALA A 127 -7.98 7.16 -7.00
CA ALA A 127 -8.71 8.43 -7.19
C ALA A 127 -10.19 8.25 -7.59
N ASN A 128 -10.48 7.25 -8.42
CA ASN A 128 -11.81 7.01 -8.99
C ASN A 128 -12.63 5.95 -8.23
N GLY A 129 -12.20 5.51 -7.04
CA GLY A 129 -12.94 4.55 -6.23
C GLY A 129 -12.07 3.45 -5.63
N THR A 130 -12.58 2.22 -5.65
CA THR A 130 -11.90 1.08 -5.01
C THR A 130 -11.95 -0.17 -5.88
N THR A 131 -10.91 -1.01 -5.75
CA THR A 131 -10.84 -2.33 -6.38
C THR A 131 -10.62 -3.38 -5.30
N ARG A 132 -11.43 -4.45 -5.29
CA ARG A 132 -11.22 -5.57 -4.36
C ARG A 132 -10.30 -6.61 -4.98
N TYR A 133 -9.09 -6.71 -4.44
CA TYR A 133 -8.15 -7.77 -4.81
C TYR A 133 -8.37 -9.02 -3.96
N ILE A 134 -8.24 -10.18 -4.58
CA ILE A 134 -8.28 -11.50 -3.94
C ILE A 134 -7.05 -12.33 -4.33
N ALA A 135 -6.77 -13.37 -3.57
CA ALA A 135 -5.86 -14.42 -4.03
C ALA A 135 -6.55 -15.33 -5.06
N PRO A 136 -5.80 -16.09 -5.90
CA PRO A 136 -6.37 -17.11 -6.79
C PRO A 136 -7.19 -18.16 -6.05
N ASP A 137 -6.78 -18.48 -4.82
CA ASP A 137 -7.41 -19.45 -3.95
C ASP A 137 -7.91 -18.78 -2.68
N GLY A 138 -9.12 -19.14 -2.24
CA GLY A 138 -9.72 -18.56 -1.06
C GLY A 138 -11.15 -19.01 -0.85
N GLN A 139 -11.89 -18.24 -0.07
CA GLN A 139 -13.27 -18.57 0.30
C GLN A 139 -14.19 -17.37 0.37
N VAL A 140 -15.47 -17.63 0.19
CA VAL A 140 -16.59 -16.72 0.39
C VAL A 140 -17.43 -17.27 1.55
N ARG A 141 -17.54 -16.50 2.63
CA ARG A 141 -18.49 -16.79 3.71
C ARG A 141 -19.79 -16.06 3.42
N THR A 142 -20.91 -16.73 3.61
CA THR A 142 -22.24 -16.14 3.39
C THR A 142 -23.18 -16.45 4.54
N ILE A 143 -24.10 -15.53 4.77
CA ILE A 143 -25.26 -15.76 5.62
C ILE A 143 -26.54 -15.59 4.82
N SER A 144 -27.56 -16.33 5.20
CA SER A 144 -28.88 -16.32 4.58
C SER A 144 -29.93 -16.64 5.62
N ASP A 145 -31.10 -16.01 5.47
CA ASP A 145 -32.27 -16.30 6.29
C ASP A 145 -33.53 -15.91 5.55
N HIS A 146 -34.66 -16.34 6.09
CA HIS A 146 -35.99 -16.05 5.58
C HIS A 146 -37.02 -16.32 6.67
N ARG A 147 -38.22 -15.78 6.49
CA ARG A 147 -39.39 -16.18 7.28
C ARG A 147 -40.46 -16.79 6.40
N VAL A 148 -41.27 -17.66 6.98
CA VAL A 148 -42.44 -18.23 6.30
C VAL A 148 -43.70 -17.55 6.81
N ALA A 149 -44.47 -16.97 5.88
CA ALA A 149 -45.78 -16.38 6.12
C ALA A 149 -46.85 -17.26 5.48
N VAL A 150 -47.74 -17.82 6.31
CA VAL A 150 -48.91 -18.58 5.85
C VAL A 150 -50.19 -17.75 6.05
N PRO A 151 -51.26 -18.04 5.28
CA PRO A 151 -52.57 -17.43 5.53
C PRO A 151 -53.04 -17.62 6.97
N GLN A 152 -53.88 -16.71 7.46
CA GLN A 152 -54.50 -16.87 8.77
C GLN A 152 -55.51 -18.02 8.72
N ASP A 153 -55.54 -18.82 9.78
CA ASP A 153 -56.54 -19.89 9.93
C ASP A 153 -57.96 -19.31 9.96
N ASP A 154 -58.87 -19.88 9.17
CA ASP A 154 -60.30 -19.68 9.34
C ASP A 154 -60.87 -20.82 10.20
N THR A 155 -61.38 -20.47 11.37
CA THR A 155 -61.92 -21.44 12.34
C THR A 155 -63.41 -21.29 12.56
N ASN A 156 -64.09 -20.44 11.78
CA ASN A 156 -65.49 -20.09 11.97
C ASN A 156 -66.40 -20.77 10.95
N GLY A 157 -67.64 -21.04 11.35
CA GLY A 157 -68.65 -21.59 10.43
C GLY A 157 -68.43 -23.06 10.06
N SER A 158 -69.12 -23.46 8.99
CA SER A 158 -69.19 -24.82 8.45
C SER A 158 -67.99 -25.22 7.58
N HIS A 159 -67.18 -24.24 7.16
CA HIS A 159 -65.98 -24.42 6.35
C HIS A 159 -64.82 -23.76 7.09
N ARG A 160 -63.72 -24.48 7.30
CA ARG A 160 -62.57 -24.00 8.07
C ARG A 160 -61.29 -24.37 7.36
N GLU A 161 -60.33 -23.46 7.39
CA GLU A 161 -59.01 -23.64 6.80
C GLU A 161 -57.94 -23.50 7.88
N ARG A 162 -56.99 -24.44 7.92
CA ARG A 162 -55.86 -24.37 8.84
C ARG A 162 -54.54 -24.55 8.11
N TRP A 163 -53.60 -23.68 8.40
CA TRP A 163 -52.29 -23.63 7.79
C TRP A 163 -51.20 -23.92 8.81
N SER A 164 -50.23 -24.74 8.42
CA SER A 164 -49.07 -25.02 9.28
C SER A 164 -47.81 -25.25 8.46
N ILE A 165 -46.67 -24.81 9.01
CA ILE A 165 -45.36 -25.00 8.38
C ILE A 165 -44.84 -26.39 8.76
N GLU A 166 -44.78 -27.33 7.82
CA GLU A 166 -44.22 -28.66 8.08
C GLU A 166 -42.69 -28.58 8.17
N ARG A 167 -42.07 -28.02 7.12
CA ARG A 167 -40.62 -27.92 6.96
C ARG A 167 -40.25 -26.64 6.25
N THR A 168 -39.07 -26.12 6.57
CA THR A 168 -38.40 -25.12 5.78
C THR A 168 -36.90 -25.36 5.85
N SER A 169 -36.20 -25.04 4.76
CA SER A 169 -34.76 -25.23 4.62
C SER A 169 -34.17 -24.30 3.58
N ILE A 170 -32.90 -23.93 3.77
CA ILE A 170 -32.04 -23.37 2.73
C ILE A 170 -31.28 -24.57 2.15
N GLU A 171 -31.77 -25.08 1.03
CA GLU A 171 -31.33 -26.37 0.47
C GLU A 171 -29.94 -26.28 -0.16
N SER A 172 -29.68 -25.20 -0.89
CA SER A 172 -28.37 -24.93 -1.48
C SER A 172 -27.99 -23.46 -1.33
N VAL A 173 -26.69 -23.24 -1.19
CA VAL A 173 -26.02 -21.95 -1.31
C VAL A 173 -24.84 -22.16 -2.25
N GLU A 174 -24.91 -21.63 -3.46
CA GLU A 174 -23.96 -21.91 -4.55
C GLU A 174 -23.11 -20.68 -4.84
N LEU A 175 -21.79 -20.86 -4.88
CA LEU A 175 -20.84 -19.86 -5.35
C LEU A 175 -20.55 -20.13 -6.82
N SER A 176 -20.67 -19.10 -7.65
CA SER A 176 -20.27 -19.13 -9.05
C SER A 176 -19.28 -18.01 -9.37
N ALA A 177 -18.39 -18.27 -10.32
CA ALA A 177 -17.64 -17.22 -11.01
C ALA A 177 -17.79 -17.41 -12.52
N ASP A 178 -17.95 -16.31 -13.25
CA ASP A 178 -18.19 -16.29 -14.69
C ASP A 178 -19.35 -17.22 -15.14
N GLY A 179 -20.39 -17.31 -14.30
CA GLY A 179 -21.59 -18.11 -14.56
C GLY A 179 -21.41 -19.62 -14.37
N ARG A 180 -20.28 -20.09 -13.83
CA ARG A 180 -20.06 -21.50 -13.48
C ARG A 180 -20.06 -21.68 -11.97
N THR A 181 -20.85 -22.61 -11.45
CA THR A 181 -20.79 -23.01 -10.04
C THR A 181 -19.44 -23.64 -9.73
N ILE A 182 -18.76 -23.10 -8.72
CA ILE A 182 -17.43 -23.52 -8.25
C ILE A 182 -17.55 -24.35 -6.97
N ASP A 183 -18.43 -23.93 -6.05
CA ASP A 183 -18.66 -24.63 -4.80
C ASP A 183 -20.10 -24.45 -4.30
N SER A 184 -20.53 -25.32 -3.40
CA SER A 184 -21.89 -25.34 -2.87
C SER A 184 -21.93 -25.72 -1.39
N GLY A 185 -22.84 -25.11 -0.64
CA GLY A 185 -23.15 -25.41 0.75
C GLY A 185 -24.65 -25.41 1.00
N SER A 186 -25.08 -25.37 2.26
CA SER A 186 -26.48 -25.30 2.64
C SER A 186 -26.65 -24.69 4.04
N GLY A 187 -27.88 -24.37 4.41
CA GLY A 187 -28.20 -23.75 5.70
C GLY A 187 -28.00 -22.23 5.73
N HIS A 188 -28.15 -21.65 6.92
CA HIS A 188 -28.10 -20.19 7.16
C HIS A 188 -26.70 -19.59 7.08
N GLN A 189 -25.67 -20.42 7.15
CA GLN A 189 -24.26 -20.05 7.06
C GLN A 189 -23.58 -21.02 6.12
N ALA A 190 -22.91 -20.51 5.09
CA ALA A 190 -22.09 -21.33 4.20
C ALA A 190 -20.68 -20.74 4.06
N THR A 191 -19.70 -21.62 3.92
CA THR A 191 -18.31 -21.26 3.57
C THR A 191 -17.97 -21.98 2.28
N LEU A 192 -17.81 -21.20 1.21
CA LEU A 192 -17.69 -21.68 -0.16
C LEU A 192 -16.29 -21.38 -0.67
N GLN A 193 -15.56 -22.39 -1.13
CA GLN A 193 -14.18 -22.28 -1.60
C GLN A 193 -14.12 -21.92 -3.09
N TYR A 194 -13.02 -21.28 -3.50
CA TYR A 194 -12.65 -21.13 -4.90
C TYR A 194 -11.14 -21.37 -5.04
N THR A 195 -10.74 -21.84 -6.22
CA THR A 195 -9.34 -22.09 -6.55
C THR A 195 -9.05 -21.68 -7.99
N ASP A 196 -7.78 -21.38 -8.27
CA ASP A 196 -7.28 -21.09 -9.62
C ASP A 196 -8.04 -19.96 -10.35
N LEU A 197 -8.58 -18.99 -9.60
CA LEU A 197 -9.18 -17.81 -10.22
C LEU A 197 -8.09 -16.94 -10.86
N SER A 198 -8.45 -16.25 -11.94
CA SER A 198 -7.56 -15.35 -12.67
C SER A 198 -8.27 -14.08 -13.09
N GLU A 199 -7.49 -13.00 -13.30
CA GLU A 199 -7.97 -11.73 -13.84
C GLU A 199 -9.13 -11.13 -13.03
N SER A 200 -10.05 -10.43 -13.70
CA SER A 200 -11.27 -9.90 -13.10
C SER A 200 -12.34 -10.99 -13.06
N GLN A 201 -13.03 -11.10 -11.93
CA GLN A 201 -14.06 -12.11 -11.69
C GLN A 201 -15.30 -11.44 -11.10
N GLN A 202 -16.47 -12.00 -11.42
CA GLN A 202 -17.72 -11.69 -10.71
C GLN A 202 -18.12 -12.91 -9.87
N LEU A 203 -17.91 -12.82 -8.56
CA LEU A 203 -18.35 -13.85 -7.62
C LEU A 203 -19.83 -13.66 -7.35
N THR A 204 -20.66 -14.63 -7.70
CA THR A 204 -22.11 -14.60 -7.45
C THR A 204 -22.48 -15.74 -6.53
N VAL A 205 -23.21 -15.42 -5.46
CA VAL A 205 -23.76 -16.40 -4.53
C VAL A 205 -25.27 -16.44 -4.69
N GLU A 206 -25.82 -17.64 -4.88
CA GLU A 206 -27.26 -17.89 -4.95
C GLU A 206 -27.69 -18.82 -3.82
N ALA A 207 -28.77 -18.50 -3.12
CA ALA A 207 -29.37 -19.38 -2.12
C ALA A 207 -30.76 -19.81 -2.55
N ASN A 208 -31.03 -21.12 -2.52
CA ASN A 208 -32.33 -21.69 -2.81
C ASN A 208 -33.05 -22.10 -1.51
N ILE A 209 -34.15 -21.42 -1.23
CA ILE A 209 -34.98 -21.65 -0.05
C ILE A 209 -36.19 -22.48 -0.45
N THR A 210 -36.51 -23.50 0.32
CA THR A 210 -37.72 -24.31 0.14
C THR A 210 -38.56 -24.37 1.41
N VAL A 211 -39.87 -24.40 1.22
CA VAL A 211 -40.87 -24.55 2.28
C VAL A 211 -41.87 -25.61 1.88
N ARG A 212 -42.27 -26.40 2.87
CA ARG A 212 -43.36 -27.37 2.78
C ARG A 212 -44.42 -27.01 3.79
N LEU A 213 -45.61 -26.74 3.30
CA LEU A 213 -46.76 -26.29 4.08
C LEU A 213 -47.83 -27.38 4.08
N ARG A 214 -48.56 -27.45 5.17
CA ARG A 214 -49.74 -28.30 5.29
C ARG A 214 -50.97 -27.42 5.43
N HIS A 215 -51.88 -27.59 4.47
CA HIS A 215 -53.18 -26.96 4.45
C HIS A 215 -54.23 -28.03 4.79
N ILE A 216 -55.08 -27.74 5.78
CA ILE A 216 -56.15 -28.64 6.20
C ILE A 216 -57.48 -27.91 6.01
N THR A 217 -58.32 -28.45 5.16
CA THR A 217 -59.70 -28.01 4.98
C THR A 217 -60.62 -28.90 5.80
N LEU A 218 -61.48 -28.28 6.60
CA LEU A 218 -62.51 -28.95 7.39
C LEU A 218 -63.89 -28.48 6.95
N ASP A 219 -64.70 -29.40 6.46
CA ASP A 219 -66.06 -29.15 6.01
C ASP A 219 -67.08 -29.91 6.88
N CYS A 220 -68.05 -29.19 7.43
CA CYS A 220 -69.17 -29.74 8.17
C CYS A 220 -70.44 -29.70 7.32
N PRO A 221 -70.93 -30.85 6.81
CA PRO A 221 -72.17 -30.88 6.04
C PRO A 221 -73.41 -30.58 6.90
N ASP A 222 -73.40 -30.97 8.19
CA ASP A 222 -74.51 -30.81 9.14
C ASP A 222 -74.27 -29.66 10.12
N TRP A 223 -74.00 -28.47 9.59
CA TRP A 223 -73.69 -27.29 10.42
C TRP A 223 -74.94 -26.70 11.07
N ASN A 224 -74.88 -26.56 12.40
CA ASN A 224 -75.90 -25.94 13.21
C ASN A 224 -75.54 -24.48 13.51
N SER A 225 -76.19 -23.55 12.80
CA SER A 225 -75.98 -22.12 12.97
C SER A 225 -76.45 -21.59 14.33
N SER A 226 -77.38 -22.29 15.01
CA SER A 226 -77.91 -21.85 16.31
C SER A 226 -76.97 -22.13 17.46
N THR A 227 -76.22 -23.24 17.39
CA THR A 227 -75.21 -23.61 18.40
C THR A 227 -73.78 -23.27 17.95
N SER A 228 -73.60 -22.81 16.70
CA SER A 228 -72.29 -22.64 16.06
C SER A 228 -71.44 -23.91 16.17
N GLY A 229 -72.08 -25.06 15.91
CA GLY A 229 -71.51 -26.39 16.06
C GLY A 229 -71.76 -27.27 14.84
N CYS A 230 -70.98 -28.34 14.72
CA CYS A 230 -71.23 -29.39 13.75
C CYS A 230 -72.00 -30.51 14.44
N ASP A 231 -73.21 -30.83 13.96
CA ASP A 231 -74.03 -31.91 14.53
C ASP A 231 -73.62 -33.30 13.98
N GLY A 232 -72.75 -33.33 12.95
CA GLY A 232 -72.15 -34.52 12.35
C GLY A 232 -70.61 -34.55 12.42
N ASP A 233 -69.99 -35.46 11.66
CA ASP A 233 -68.53 -35.55 11.55
C ASP A 233 -67.97 -34.50 10.59
N TRP A 234 -66.79 -33.95 10.92
CA TRP A 234 -66.04 -33.08 10.02
C TRP A 234 -65.39 -33.90 8.91
N THR A 235 -65.66 -33.53 7.66
CA THR A 235 -64.86 -34.00 6.52
C THR A 235 -63.53 -33.28 6.55
N ARG A 236 -62.43 -34.03 6.47
CA ARG A 236 -61.07 -33.50 6.56
C ARG A 236 -60.31 -33.79 5.28
N ASP A 237 -59.92 -32.73 4.59
CA ASP A 237 -58.97 -32.80 3.48
C ASP A 237 -57.61 -32.26 3.92
N ILE A 238 -56.53 -32.86 3.44
CA ILE A 238 -55.16 -32.47 3.79
C ILE A 238 -54.37 -32.33 2.49
N GLU A 239 -53.97 -31.10 2.19
CA GLU A 239 -53.11 -30.77 1.07
C GLU A 239 -51.70 -30.45 1.58
N THR A 240 -50.69 -30.92 0.84
CA THR A 240 -49.31 -30.49 1.04
C THR A 240 -48.88 -29.60 -0.10
N LEU A 241 -48.40 -28.40 0.24
CA LEU A 241 -47.94 -27.40 -0.71
C LEU A 241 -46.45 -27.21 -0.57
N GLU A 242 -45.76 -27.10 -1.70
CA GLU A 242 -44.33 -26.80 -1.76
C GLU A 242 -44.13 -25.45 -2.46
N ALA A 243 -43.24 -24.64 -1.92
CA ALA A 243 -42.82 -23.39 -2.53
C ALA A 243 -41.32 -23.22 -2.39
N SER A 244 -40.72 -22.56 -3.38
CA SER A 244 -39.30 -22.23 -3.39
C SER A 244 -39.07 -20.77 -3.75
N LYS A 245 -37.92 -20.24 -3.33
CA LYS A 245 -37.46 -18.90 -3.65
C LYS A 245 -35.94 -18.92 -3.76
N THR A 246 -35.42 -18.47 -4.89
CA THR A 246 -33.99 -18.22 -5.09
C THR A 246 -33.71 -16.75 -4.89
N VAL A 247 -32.63 -16.43 -4.18
CA VAL A 247 -32.11 -15.08 -3.96
C VAL A 247 -30.62 -15.07 -4.27
N SER A 248 -30.09 -13.94 -4.75
CA SER A 248 -28.70 -13.85 -5.17
C SER A 248 -28.02 -12.54 -4.78
N THR A 249 -26.69 -12.58 -4.69
CA THR A 249 -25.83 -11.42 -4.46
C THR A 249 -24.51 -11.60 -5.19
N SER A 250 -23.90 -10.51 -5.63
CA SER A 250 -22.65 -10.57 -6.41
C SER A 250 -21.61 -9.56 -5.92
N GLN A 251 -20.35 -9.89 -6.14
CA GLN A 251 -19.20 -9.04 -5.84
C GLN A 251 -18.14 -9.14 -6.94
N SER A 252 -17.79 -8.00 -7.54
CA SER A 252 -16.68 -7.89 -8.47
C SER A 252 -15.35 -7.89 -7.72
N VAL A 253 -14.40 -8.68 -8.22
CA VAL A 253 -13.06 -8.84 -7.65
C VAL A 253 -12.00 -8.92 -8.76
N VAL A 254 -10.75 -8.65 -8.40
CA VAL A 254 -9.57 -8.80 -9.28
C VAL A 254 -8.57 -9.72 -8.58
N VAL A 255 -8.01 -10.68 -9.29
CA VAL A 255 -6.96 -11.54 -8.73
C VAL A 255 -5.62 -10.80 -8.78
N ASN A 256 -4.93 -10.68 -7.64
CA ASN A 256 -3.57 -10.12 -7.58
C ASN A 256 -2.59 -11.21 -8.08
N GLN A 257 -2.18 -11.10 -9.34
CA GLN A 257 -1.39 -12.11 -10.06
C GLN A 257 0.11 -11.87 -9.95
N PHE A 258 0.89 -12.96 -9.89
CA PHE A 258 2.35 -12.94 -9.78
C PHE A 258 3.02 -13.63 -10.98
N SER A 259 2.34 -13.75 -12.12
CA SER A 259 2.84 -14.47 -13.31
C SER A 259 4.07 -13.81 -13.93
N ASP A 260 4.13 -12.48 -13.92
CA ASP A 260 4.99 -11.69 -14.82
C ASP A 260 6.10 -10.92 -14.10
N ILE A 261 6.53 -11.42 -12.94
CA ILE A 261 7.62 -10.81 -12.18
C ILE A 261 8.94 -11.08 -12.89
N THR A 262 9.66 -10.01 -13.21
CA THR A 262 10.97 -10.08 -13.88
C THR A 262 11.99 -9.19 -13.19
N GLY A 263 13.23 -9.22 -13.66
CA GLY A 263 14.30 -8.39 -13.12
C GLY A 263 15.68 -8.88 -13.56
N LYS A 264 16.70 -8.12 -13.16
CA LYS A 264 18.10 -8.40 -13.46
C LYS A 264 19.00 -8.04 -12.29
N ARG A 265 20.08 -8.79 -12.12
CA ARG A 265 21.16 -8.47 -11.18
C ARG A 265 22.17 -7.55 -11.81
N VAL A 266 22.88 -6.83 -10.96
CA VAL A 266 23.89 -5.86 -11.32
C VAL A 266 25.11 -6.05 -10.44
N GLN A 267 26.28 -6.13 -11.06
CA GLN A 267 27.58 -6.15 -10.40
C GLN A 267 28.40 -4.93 -10.81
N PHE A 268 29.26 -4.43 -9.91
CA PHE A 268 30.02 -3.20 -10.12
C PHE A 268 31.51 -3.51 -10.21
N GLU A 269 32.16 -3.18 -11.33
CA GLU A 269 33.60 -3.44 -11.51
C GLU A 269 34.46 -2.60 -10.56
N ALA A 270 34.09 -1.33 -10.37
CA ALA A 270 34.83 -0.42 -9.50
C ALA A 270 34.66 -0.74 -7.99
N HIS A 271 33.64 -1.51 -7.62
CA HIS A 271 33.26 -1.81 -6.22
C HIS A 271 32.72 -3.24 -6.14
N GLU A 272 33.62 -4.23 -6.08
CA GLU A 272 33.24 -5.66 -6.11
C GLU A 272 32.40 -6.11 -4.90
N ASP A 273 32.45 -5.36 -3.81
CA ASP A 273 31.64 -5.51 -2.59
C ASP A 273 30.21 -4.99 -2.76
N ARG A 274 29.93 -4.22 -3.82
CA ARG A 274 28.59 -3.72 -4.12
C ARG A 274 27.84 -4.69 -5.04
N VAL A 275 26.60 -4.97 -4.65
CA VAL A 275 25.64 -5.74 -5.43
C VAL A 275 24.39 -4.91 -5.69
N GLY A 276 23.73 -5.15 -6.82
CA GLY A 276 22.49 -4.47 -7.18
C GLY A 276 21.51 -5.36 -7.91
N ALA A 277 20.25 -4.93 -7.94
CA ALA A 277 19.21 -5.57 -8.73
C ALA A 277 18.14 -4.56 -9.14
N VAL A 278 17.57 -4.80 -10.32
CA VAL A 278 16.29 -4.22 -10.71
C VAL A 278 15.24 -5.32 -10.63
N VAL A 279 14.12 -5.05 -9.96
CA VAL A 279 12.97 -5.95 -9.89
C VAL A 279 11.77 -5.24 -10.47
N HIS A 280 11.02 -5.96 -11.31
CA HIS A 280 9.76 -5.54 -11.92
C HIS A 280 8.63 -6.44 -11.39
N PRO A 281 7.98 -6.08 -10.27
CA PRO A 281 6.84 -6.82 -9.76
C PRO A 281 5.68 -6.95 -10.75
N ASN A 282 5.45 -5.94 -11.61
CA ASN A 282 4.36 -5.93 -12.60
C ASN A 282 2.96 -6.22 -12.02
N THR A 283 2.77 -5.97 -10.73
CA THR A 283 1.52 -6.14 -9.99
C THR A 283 1.56 -5.30 -8.73
N GLU A 284 0.44 -5.09 -8.04
CA GLU A 284 0.41 -4.42 -6.75
C GLU A 284 1.17 -5.25 -5.70
N TRP A 285 2.24 -4.68 -5.15
CA TRP A 285 3.14 -5.35 -4.23
C TRP A 285 3.33 -4.55 -2.94
N SER A 286 3.45 -5.23 -1.80
CA SER A 286 3.65 -4.60 -0.48
C SER A 286 5.12 -4.58 -0.06
N SER A 287 5.86 -5.63 -0.37
CA SER A 287 7.28 -5.73 -0.02
C SER A 287 8.04 -6.69 -0.92
N ILE A 288 9.35 -6.50 -0.99
CA ILE A 288 10.29 -7.40 -1.66
C ILE A 288 11.35 -7.77 -0.66
N THR A 289 11.46 -9.06 -0.34
CA THR A 289 12.53 -9.61 0.48
C THR A 289 13.66 -10.08 -0.42
N VAL A 290 14.89 -9.69 -0.08
CA VAL A 290 16.09 -10.04 -0.84
C VAL A 290 16.87 -11.15 -0.13
N ASP A 291 17.10 -11.01 1.18
CA ASP A 291 17.83 -12.01 1.97
C ASP A 291 17.34 -12.01 3.42
N GLY A 292 17.00 -13.19 3.95
CA GLY A 292 16.47 -13.35 5.30
C GLY A 292 15.32 -12.37 5.62
N ASP A 293 15.56 -11.45 6.57
CA ASP A 293 14.62 -10.41 6.98
C ASP A 293 14.81 -9.07 6.24
N VAL A 294 15.84 -8.96 5.40
CA VAL A 294 16.17 -7.75 4.63
C VAL A 294 15.16 -7.58 3.51
N ARG A 295 14.41 -6.48 3.57
CA ARG A 295 13.34 -6.19 2.61
C ARG A 295 13.23 -4.72 2.26
N ALA A 296 12.76 -4.44 1.06
CA ALA A 296 12.23 -3.15 0.66
C ALA A 296 10.71 -3.18 0.75
N ARG A 297 10.11 -2.06 1.15
CA ARG A 297 8.66 -1.91 1.30
C ARG A 297 8.16 -0.85 0.33
N SER A 298 7.02 -1.10 -0.29
CA SER A 298 6.33 -0.10 -1.11
C SER A 298 5.67 0.99 -0.24
N ASN A 299 5.07 1.96 -0.91
CA ASN A 299 4.25 3.01 -0.30
C ASN A 299 2.85 2.52 0.09
N TRP A 300 2.48 1.26 -0.17
CA TRP A 300 1.18 0.72 0.23
C TRP A 300 1.14 0.48 1.75
N TRP A 301 0.16 1.08 2.40
CA TRP A 301 -0.18 0.85 3.80
C TRP A 301 -1.60 0.34 3.91
N PHE A 302 -1.90 -0.33 5.01
CA PHE A 302 -3.15 -1.04 5.17
C PHE A 302 -3.91 -0.53 6.38
N TYR A 303 -5.23 -0.50 6.31
CA TYR A 303 -6.08 -0.36 7.49
C TYR A 303 -7.21 -1.37 7.40
N THR A 304 -7.98 -1.48 8.46
CA THR A 304 -9.13 -2.38 8.50
C THR A 304 -10.33 -1.61 8.96
N ALA A 305 -11.48 -1.91 8.37
CA ALA A 305 -12.73 -1.31 8.77
C ALA A 305 -13.87 -2.32 8.71
N GLY A 306 -14.85 -2.17 9.59
CA GLY A 306 -16.12 -2.89 9.52
C GLY A 306 -16.86 -2.63 8.22
N ARG A 307 -17.59 -3.63 7.75
CA ARG A 307 -18.38 -3.51 6.53
C ARG A 307 -19.65 -2.68 6.77
N SER A 308 -19.92 -1.72 5.88
CA SER A 308 -21.15 -0.93 5.91
C SER A 308 -22.40 -1.80 5.81
N GLY A 309 -23.43 -1.48 6.60
CA GLY A 309 -24.70 -2.20 6.64
C GLY A 309 -24.73 -3.40 7.59
N TRP A 310 -23.62 -3.68 8.29
CA TRP A 310 -23.48 -4.78 9.24
C TRP A 310 -23.42 -4.35 10.71
N GLN A 311 -23.55 -3.05 11.00
CA GLN A 311 -23.54 -2.53 12.36
C GLN A 311 -24.80 -2.93 13.15
N THR A 312 -25.90 -3.19 12.43
CA THR A 312 -27.23 -3.45 13.00
C THR A 312 -27.82 -4.70 12.38
N MET A 313 -28.34 -5.59 13.22
CA MET A 313 -29.20 -6.70 12.81
C MET A 313 -30.67 -6.31 12.95
N VAL A 314 -31.46 -6.72 11.97
CA VAL A 314 -32.90 -6.52 11.91
C VAL A 314 -33.57 -7.87 12.06
N THR A 315 -34.47 -8.00 13.03
CA THR A 315 -35.31 -9.19 13.20
C THR A 315 -36.72 -8.85 12.76
N SER A 316 -37.21 -9.56 11.74
CA SER A 316 -38.54 -9.37 11.18
C SER A 316 -39.41 -10.58 11.48
N THR A 317 -40.63 -10.32 11.94
CA THR A 317 -41.68 -11.32 12.21
C THR A 317 -42.95 -10.95 11.43
N ALA A 318 -44.01 -11.75 11.56
CA ALA A 318 -45.28 -11.45 10.89
C ALA A 318 -45.90 -10.09 11.29
N THR A 319 -45.62 -9.56 12.48
CA THR A 319 -46.29 -8.36 13.03
C THR A 319 -45.35 -7.27 13.51
N ASN A 320 -44.05 -7.57 13.64
CA ASN A 320 -43.10 -6.65 14.24
C ASN A 320 -41.73 -6.76 13.59
N THR A 321 -41.01 -5.65 13.60
CA THR A 321 -39.62 -5.54 13.21
C THR A 321 -38.84 -4.87 14.35
N SER A 322 -37.79 -5.53 14.83
CA SER A 322 -36.88 -4.98 15.84
C SER A 322 -35.48 -4.82 15.29
N ARG A 323 -34.72 -3.88 15.86
CA ARG A 323 -33.32 -3.62 15.52
C ARG A 323 -32.47 -3.80 16.76
N ALA A 324 -31.31 -4.41 16.60
CA ALA A 324 -30.32 -4.56 17.65
C ALA A 324 -28.92 -4.37 17.07
N GLU A 325 -27.94 -4.12 17.93
CA GLU A 325 -26.53 -4.20 17.53
C GLU A 325 -26.24 -5.57 16.91
N SER A 326 -25.42 -5.57 15.86
CA SER A 326 -25.19 -6.79 15.12
C SER A 326 -24.40 -7.79 15.94
N SER A 327 -24.88 -9.03 15.97
CA SER A 327 -24.16 -10.16 16.58
C SER A 327 -22.95 -10.61 15.77
N VAL A 328 -22.79 -10.11 14.53
CA VAL A 328 -21.61 -10.35 13.71
C VAL A 328 -21.18 -9.09 12.97
N ARG A 329 -19.88 -8.81 12.96
CA ARG A 329 -19.27 -7.57 12.44
C ARG A 329 -18.10 -7.92 11.51
N PRO A 330 -18.36 -8.22 10.22
CA PRO A 330 -17.30 -8.54 9.28
C PRO A 330 -16.37 -7.34 9.04
N VAL A 331 -15.07 -7.58 9.15
CA VAL A 331 -13.98 -6.63 8.93
C VAL A 331 -13.39 -6.79 7.53
N GLN A 332 -13.07 -5.68 6.89
CA GLN A 332 -12.45 -5.61 5.57
C GLN A 332 -11.05 -5.02 5.68
N VAL A 333 -10.10 -5.56 4.91
CA VAL A 333 -8.76 -4.98 4.78
C VAL A 333 -8.76 -4.00 3.62
N HIS A 334 -8.24 -2.81 3.85
CA HIS A 334 -8.08 -1.76 2.85
C HIS A 334 -6.60 -1.44 2.65
N ALA A 335 -6.23 -1.02 1.44
CA ALA A 335 -4.90 -0.54 1.09
C ALA A 335 -4.98 0.87 0.51
N PHE A 336 -4.07 1.75 0.92
CA PHE A 336 -3.97 3.13 0.46
C PHE A 336 -2.51 3.52 0.26
N PRO A 337 -2.20 4.45 -0.66
CA PRO A 337 -0.84 4.91 -0.87
C PRO A 337 -0.50 5.93 0.22
N SER A 338 0.49 5.64 1.07
CA SER A 338 0.93 6.58 2.10
C SER A 338 1.84 7.66 1.53
N ARG A 339 1.87 8.84 2.18
CA ARG A 339 2.90 9.87 1.95
C ARG A 339 4.31 9.38 2.26
N GLN A 340 4.44 8.33 3.07
CA GLN A 340 5.73 7.72 3.33
C GLN A 340 6.24 7.03 2.06
N ALA A 341 7.36 7.53 1.55
CA ALA A 341 8.06 6.93 0.43
C ALA A 341 8.46 5.46 0.73
N PRO A 342 8.67 4.64 -0.32
CA PRO A 342 9.25 3.31 -0.17
C PRO A 342 10.52 3.35 0.70
N TYR A 343 10.66 2.38 1.60
CA TYR A 343 11.76 2.35 2.56
C TYR A 343 12.17 0.93 2.94
N VAL A 344 13.34 0.83 3.57
CA VAL A 344 13.88 -0.43 4.11
C VAL A 344 13.62 -0.43 5.62
N PRO A 345 12.68 -1.25 6.15
CA PRO A 345 12.35 -1.29 7.57
C PRO A 345 13.40 -2.00 8.43
N THR A 346 14.36 -2.70 7.82
CA THR A 346 15.40 -3.46 8.52
C THR A 346 16.29 -2.52 9.33
N GLU A 347 16.67 -2.97 10.54
CA GLU A 347 17.62 -2.25 11.38
C GLU A 347 19.00 -2.13 10.71
N LEU A 348 19.81 -1.21 11.22
CA LEU A 348 21.20 -1.07 10.78
C LEU A 348 21.97 -2.34 11.15
N THR A 349 23.00 -2.66 10.37
CA THR A 349 23.96 -3.71 10.74
C THR A 349 24.68 -3.35 12.04
N ASP A 350 25.40 -4.30 12.64
CA ASP A 350 26.19 -4.07 13.86
C ASP A 350 27.19 -2.90 13.69
N ASP A 351 27.64 -2.64 12.46
CA ASP A 351 28.55 -1.56 12.08
C ASP A 351 27.83 -0.23 11.75
N GLY A 352 26.50 -0.16 11.91
CA GLY A 352 25.71 1.04 11.66
C GLY A 352 25.37 1.30 10.19
N GLU A 353 25.62 0.34 9.28
CA GLU A 353 25.34 0.47 7.86
C GLU A 353 23.92 0.01 7.51
N ARG A 354 23.36 0.53 6.42
CA ARG A 354 22.05 0.06 5.92
C ARG A 354 22.26 -1.24 5.14
N PRO A 355 21.53 -2.33 5.46
CA PRO A 355 21.70 -3.59 4.76
C PRO A 355 21.23 -3.55 3.29
N LEU A 356 20.35 -2.59 2.97
CA LEU A 356 19.79 -2.41 1.64
C LEU A 356 19.48 -0.94 1.40
N THR A 357 19.72 -0.48 0.17
CA THR A 357 19.39 0.86 -0.31
C THR A 357 18.41 0.74 -1.46
N ILE A 358 17.34 1.56 -1.41
CA ILE A 358 16.45 1.77 -2.54
C ILE A 358 17.04 2.92 -3.36
N GLU A 359 17.50 2.60 -4.56
CA GLU A 359 18.12 3.58 -5.46
C GLU A 359 17.07 4.43 -6.16
N GLU A 360 16.03 3.76 -6.68
CA GLU A 360 14.86 4.41 -7.26
C GLU A 360 13.68 3.44 -7.26
N THR A 361 12.47 3.97 -7.08
CA THR A 361 11.22 3.31 -7.47
C THR A 361 10.59 4.13 -8.58
N TRP A 362 10.11 3.48 -9.63
CA TRP A 362 9.45 4.17 -10.73
C TRP A 362 8.26 3.38 -11.23
N GLY A 363 7.43 4.07 -12.00
CA GLY A 363 6.21 3.56 -12.58
C GLY A 363 5.33 4.73 -13.00
N THR A 364 4.02 4.54 -12.92
CA THR A 364 3.06 5.57 -13.35
C THR A 364 2.68 6.47 -12.18
N GLU A 365 2.79 7.80 -12.38
CA GLU A 365 2.23 8.77 -11.43
C GLU A 365 0.71 8.76 -11.50
N GLN A 366 0.06 8.65 -10.34
CA GLN A 366 -1.38 8.61 -10.20
C GLN A 366 -1.86 9.64 -9.18
N THR A 367 -3.08 10.14 -9.38
CA THR A 367 -3.79 10.93 -8.37
C THR A 367 -4.13 10.06 -7.16
N GLY A 368 -3.97 10.61 -5.97
CA GLY A 368 -4.29 9.96 -4.71
C GLY A 368 -5.79 9.75 -4.50
N PRO A 369 -6.19 8.71 -3.74
CA PRO A 369 -7.58 8.57 -3.30
C PRO A 369 -7.95 9.59 -2.23
N SER A 370 -9.23 9.96 -2.19
CA SER A 370 -9.85 10.50 -0.97
C SER A 370 -10.36 9.34 -0.13
N LEU A 371 -9.89 9.23 1.11
CA LEU A 371 -10.41 8.24 2.06
C LEU A 371 -11.75 8.72 2.66
N PRO A 372 -12.59 7.81 3.16
CA PRO A 372 -13.81 8.19 3.88
C PRO A 372 -13.50 9.12 5.05
N SER A 373 -14.42 10.03 5.39
CA SER A 373 -14.17 11.12 6.35
C SER A 373 -13.88 10.68 7.78
N ASN A 374 -14.28 9.46 8.14
CA ASN A 374 -14.01 8.84 9.43
C ASN A 374 -12.68 8.07 9.45
N ILE A 375 -11.98 7.96 8.31
CA ILE A 375 -10.65 7.36 8.26
C ILE A 375 -9.61 8.49 8.36
N VAL A 376 -8.94 8.59 9.51
CA VAL A 376 -7.94 9.62 9.82
C VAL A 376 -6.53 9.12 9.43
N LEU A 377 -6.35 8.89 8.13
CA LEU A 377 -5.07 8.47 7.55
C LEU A 377 -4.66 9.38 6.38
N GLU A 378 -3.37 9.72 6.32
CA GLU A 378 -2.84 10.56 5.26
C GLU A 378 -2.48 9.74 4.01
N SER A 379 -3.34 9.82 3.00
CA SER A 379 -3.03 9.33 1.66
C SER A 379 -2.10 10.30 0.91
N ALA A 380 -1.20 9.75 0.10
CA ALA A 380 -0.39 10.50 -0.87
C ALA A 380 -1.25 10.96 -2.05
N ASP A 381 -1.04 12.21 -2.50
CA ASP A 381 -1.62 12.78 -3.71
C ASP A 381 -0.70 13.88 -4.29
N PRO A 382 -0.09 13.70 -5.48
CA PRO A 382 -0.06 12.46 -6.26
C PRO A 382 0.84 11.39 -5.61
N TYR A 383 0.84 10.18 -6.17
CA TYR A 383 1.75 9.10 -5.77
C TYR A 383 2.28 8.33 -6.99
N VAL A 384 3.45 7.71 -6.85
CA VAL A 384 3.99 6.80 -7.88
C VAL A 384 3.50 5.39 -7.60
N ASN A 385 2.70 4.84 -8.51
CA ASN A 385 2.40 3.41 -8.54
C ASN A 385 3.63 2.69 -9.11
N ALA A 386 4.50 2.22 -8.21
CA ALA A 386 5.79 1.65 -8.59
C ALA A 386 5.63 0.26 -9.21
N ASP A 387 5.83 0.17 -10.52
CA ASP A 387 5.90 -1.10 -11.25
C ASP A 387 7.30 -1.73 -11.19
N SER A 388 8.29 -0.94 -10.75
CA SER A 388 9.71 -1.28 -10.77
C SER A 388 10.48 -0.65 -9.60
N ILE A 389 11.55 -1.32 -9.18
CA ILE A 389 12.43 -0.87 -8.11
C ILE A 389 13.87 -1.28 -8.37
N ALA A 390 14.81 -0.36 -8.11
CA ALA A 390 16.24 -0.61 -8.09
C ALA A 390 16.74 -0.66 -6.65
N LEU A 391 17.49 -1.71 -6.35
CA LEU A 391 18.03 -2.01 -5.02
C LEU A 391 19.54 -2.18 -5.12
N SER A 392 20.26 -1.74 -4.09
CA SER A 392 21.69 -2.01 -3.95
C SER A 392 22.09 -2.29 -2.51
N SER A 393 23.21 -2.96 -2.33
CA SER A 393 23.81 -3.20 -1.02
C SER A 393 25.34 -3.30 -1.14
N THR A 394 26.03 -2.87 -0.09
CA THR A 394 27.47 -3.04 0.13
C THR A 394 27.77 -4.03 1.26
N THR A 395 26.73 -4.52 1.95
CA THR A 395 26.84 -5.41 3.11
C THR A 395 26.38 -6.83 2.81
N LEU A 396 25.50 -6.98 1.82
CA LEU A 396 25.03 -8.27 1.33
C LEU A 396 25.98 -8.85 0.28
N ASP A 397 26.08 -10.17 0.24
CA ASP A 397 26.92 -10.86 -0.74
C ASP A 397 26.26 -10.99 -2.13
N GLY A 398 27.03 -11.49 -3.10
CA GLY A 398 26.59 -11.71 -4.48
C GLY A 398 25.43 -12.70 -4.65
N SER A 399 25.08 -13.46 -3.61
CA SER A 399 23.99 -14.43 -3.63
C SER A 399 22.66 -13.84 -3.16
N ALA A 400 22.68 -12.83 -2.29
CA ALA A 400 21.52 -12.20 -1.67
C ALA A 400 20.50 -11.59 -2.65
N LEU A 401 20.91 -11.22 -3.86
CA LEU A 401 20.00 -10.67 -4.89
C LEU A 401 19.68 -11.66 -6.02
N ARG A 402 20.12 -12.92 -5.89
CA ARG A 402 19.86 -13.97 -6.87
C ARG A 402 18.41 -14.43 -6.86
N GLU A 403 17.82 -14.49 -5.68
CA GLU A 403 16.42 -14.82 -5.51
C GLU A 403 15.75 -13.69 -4.73
N VAL A 404 14.61 -13.21 -5.22
CA VAL A 404 13.83 -12.19 -4.54
C VAL A 404 12.42 -12.71 -4.34
N THR A 405 11.86 -12.45 -3.16
CA THR A 405 10.48 -12.81 -2.85
C THR A 405 9.62 -11.56 -2.84
N VAL A 406 8.73 -11.45 -3.82
CA VAL A 406 7.76 -10.37 -3.92
C VAL A 406 6.49 -10.77 -3.18
N TYR A 407 6.01 -9.90 -2.29
CA TYR A 407 4.76 -10.06 -1.54
C TYR A 407 3.71 -9.09 -2.09
N GLY A 408 2.48 -9.57 -2.26
CA GLY A 408 1.37 -8.77 -2.78
C GLY A 408 0.72 -7.87 -1.76
N ILE A 409 -0.35 -7.21 -2.19
CA ILE A 409 -1.24 -6.45 -1.30
C ILE A 409 -2.33 -7.33 -0.68
N VAL A 410 -2.56 -8.55 -1.17
CA VAL A 410 -3.45 -9.52 -0.54
C VAL A 410 -2.66 -10.46 0.36
N ARG A 411 -3.19 -10.73 1.57
CA ARG A 411 -2.50 -11.58 2.54
C ARG A 411 -2.22 -12.98 1.98
N GLY A 412 -1.02 -13.49 2.25
CA GLY A 412 -0.63 -14.88 1.99
C GLY A 412 -0.13 -15.10 0.57
N GLN A 413 -0.13 -14.05 -0.25
CA GLN A 413 0.42 -14.10 -1.59
C GLN A 413 1.87 -13.64 -1.62
N SER A 414 2.71 -14.50 -2.18
CA SER A 414 4.09 -14.20 -2.48
C SER A 414 4.60 -15.07 -3.61
N ARG A 415 5.59 -14.58 -4.35
CA ARG A 415 6.33 -15.39 -5.31
C ARG A 415 7.82 -15.10 -5.20
N THR A 416 8.60 -16.17 -5.08
CA THR A 416 10.06 -16.12 -5.20
C THR A 416 10.44 -16.27 -6.66
N VAL A 417 11.28 -15.37 -7.16
CA VAL A 417 11.80 -15.41 -8.52
C VAL A 417 13.32 -15.35 -8.52
N THR A 418 13.94 -16.10 -9.45
CA THR A 418 15.38 -16.06 -9.66
C THR A 418 15.71 -15.00 -10.71
N LEU A 419 16.58 -14.04 -10.36
CA LEU A 419 17.08 -13.01 -11.26
C LEU A 419 18.29 -13.55 -12.04
N ALA A 420 18.01 -14.30 -13.11
CA ALA A 420 19.03 -15.03 -13.87
C ALA A 420 19.96 -14.12 -14.67
N GLU A 421 19.44 -13.03 -15.24
CA GLU A 421 20.24 -12.05 -15.98
C GLU A 421 21.15 -11.26 -15.03
N GLN A 422 22.40 -11.07 -15.45
CA GLN A 422 23.37 -10.27 -14.71
C GLN A 422 24.04 -9.28 -15.67
N GLN A 423 23.98 -8.02 -15.29
CA GLN A 423 24.58 -6.89 -15.98
C GLN A 423 25.78 -6.37 -15.17
N THR A 424 26.78 -5.82 -15.85
CA THR A 424 27.97 -5.25 -15.20
C THR A 424 27.99 -3.74 -15.39
N VAL A 425 28.09 -2.99 -14.29
CA VAL A 425 28.41 -1.56 -14.28
C VAL A 425 29.90 -1.43 -14.51
N ARG A 426 30.23 -1.00 -15.73
CA ARG A 426 31.61 -0.99 -16.22
C ARG A 426 32.37 0.20 -15.68
N GLU A 427 33.61 0.00 -15.28
CA GLU A 427 34.46 1.09 -14.83
C GLU A 427 34.79 2.03 -15.99
N THR A 428 34.84 3.33 -15.72
CA THR A 428 35.22 4.34 -16.72
C THR A 428 36.42 5.15 -16.26
N ASN A 429 37.13 5.69 -17.24
CA ASN A 429 38.22 6.62 -17.04
C ASN A 429 37.91 7.93 -17.78
N LEU A 430 37.97 9.04 -17.05
CA LEU A 430 37.87 10.39 -17.60
C LEU A 430 39.29 10.95 -17.75
N THR A 431 39.60 11.53 -18.92
CA THR A 431 40.86 12.24 -19.13
C THR A 431 40.59 13.65 -19.64
N LEU A 432 41.14 14.64 -18.94
CA LEU A 432 41.03 16.07 -19.25
C LEU A 432 42.35 16.63 -19.76
N THR A 433 42.30 17.25 -20.93
CA THR A 433 43.44 17.96 -21.53
C THR A 433 43.07 19.39 -21.88
N VAL A 434 43.85 20.35 -21.37
CA VAL A 434 43.74 21.75 -21.79
C VAL A 434 44.38 21.87 -23.18
N THR A 435 43.59 22.15 -24.20
CA THR A 435 44.07 22.27 -25.58
C THR A 435 44.47 23.70 -25.91
N GLU A 436 43.75 24.69 -25.38
CA GLU A 436 44.05 26.11 -25.56
C GLU A 436 43.82 26.85 -24.25
N THR A 437 44.64 27.85 -23.96
CA THR A 437 44.44 28.74 -22.80
C THR A 437 44.86 30.16 -23.15
N ASN A 438 44.14 31.14 -22.64
CA ASN A 438 44.52 32.54 -22.63
C ASN A 438 44.10 33.19 -21.29
N ALA A 439 44.26 34.51 -21.16
CA ALA A 439 43.99 35.23 -19.92
C ALA A 439 42.52 35.20 -19.46
N THR A 440 41.57 34.93 -20.37
CA THR A 440 40.12 34.98 -20.08
C THR A 440 39.40 33.68 -20.39
N HIS A 441 40.03 32.74 -21.10
CA HIS A 441 39.40 31.50 -21.55
C HIS A 441 40.38 30.32 -21.56
N ALA A 442 39.88 29.13 -21.24
CA ALA A 442 40.54 27.85 -21.53
C ALA A 442 39.60 26.92 -22.29
N VAL A 443 40.13 26.21 -23.27
CA VAL A 443 39.45 25.13 -23.99
C VAL A 443 39.95 23.81 -23.40
N VAL A 444 39.03 23.04 -22.85
CA VAL A 444 39.30 21.74 -22.23
C VAL A 444 38.65 20.67 -23.06
N ARG A 445 39.46 19.72 -23.52
CA ARG A 445 39.00 18.49 -24.15
C ARG A 445 38.93 17.40 -23.09
N ALA A 446 37.79 16.75 -23.04
CA ALA A 446 37.54 15.59 -22.20
C ALA A 446 37.29 14.35 -23.04
N VAL A 447 37.79 13.22 -22.59
CA VAL A 447 37.53 11.90 -23.19
C VAL A 447 37.12 10.94 -22.08
N VAL A 448 36.03 10.21 -22.30
CA VAL A 448 35.57 9.14 -21.40
C VAL A 448 35.70 7.81 -22.12
N THR A 449 36.42 6.87 -21.51
CA THR A 449 36.61 5.52 -22.03
C THR A 449 36.26 4.47 -20.98
N GLU A 450 35.81 3.30 -21.42
CA GLU A 450 35.70 2.13 -20.56
C GLU A 450 37.10 1.66 -20.14
N SER A 451 37.31 1.39 -18.85
CA SER A 451 38.64 1.08 -18.32
C SER A 451 39.19 -0.25 -18.81
N ALA A 452 38.34 -1.26 -19.00
CA ALA A 452 38.75 -2.61 -19.40
C ALA A 452 39.10 -2.72 -20.89
N THR A 453 38.32 -2.08 -21.77
CA THR A 453 38.45 -2.21 -23.23
C THR A 453 39.13 -1.01 -23.90
N GLY A 454 39.07 0.17 -23.27
CA GLY A 454 39.45 1.43 -23.89
C GLY A 454 38.39 1.98 -24.87
N ASP A 455 37.22 1.34 -24.95
CA ASP A 455 36.15 1.76 -25.84
C ASP A 455 35.56 3.11 -25.42
N ALA A 456 35.13 3.90 -26.41
CA ALA A 456 34.55 5.21 -26.16
C ALA A 456 33.17 5.11 -25.49
N VAL A 457 33.00 5.81 -24.36
CA VAL A 457 31.71 5.88 -23.68
C VAL A 457 30.88 7.02 -24.27
N THR A 458 29.73 6.70 -24.85
CA THR A 458 28.93 7.67 -25.62
C THR A 458 27.66 8.15 -24.89
N THR A 459 27.39 7.61 -23.70
CA THR A 459 26.20 7.93 -22.89
C THR A 459 26.57 8.62 -21.59
N GLY A 460 25.62 9.30 -20.96
CA GLY A 460 25.83 10.08 -19.73
C GLY A 460 26.14 11.56 -20.01
N ARG A 461 26.61 12.26 -18.98
CA ARG A 461 26.92 13.70 -19.03
C ARG A 461 28.27 13.98 -18.41
N LEU A 462 28.94 15.01 -18.92
CA LEU A 462 30.19 15.50 -18.38
C LEU A 462 29.99 16.90 -17.81
N THR A 463 30.43 17.11 -16.58
CA THR A 463 30.46 18.42 -15.94
C THR A 463 31.91 18.87 -15.79
N ILE A 464 32.25 20.04 -16.34
CA ILE A 464 33.56 20.69 -16.19
C ILE A 464 33.33 22.12 -15.72
N GLY A 465 33.83 22.46 -14.54
CA GLY A 465 33.46 23.72 -13.88
C GLY A 465 31.94 23.79 -13.65
N ASN A 466 31.30 24.83 -14.17
CA ASN A 466 29.84 25.03 -14.07
C ASN A 466 29.08 24.62 -15.34
N GLN A 467 29.74 23.99 -16.32
CA GLN A 467 29.12 23.60 -17.58
C GLN A 467 28.90 22.10 -17.62
N THR A 468 27.69 21.68 -18.02
CA THR A 468 27.35 20.27 -18.22
C THR A 468 27.05 20.02 -19.70
N THR A 469 27.75 19.09 -20.32
CA THR A 469 27.65 18.78 -21.75
C THR A 469 27.49 17.28 -22.00
N ALA A 470 26.99 16.92 -23.18
CA ALA A 470 26.89 15.53 -23.63
C ALA A 470 28.18 15.10 -24.33
N LEU A 471 28.44 13.79 -24.34
CA LEU A 471 29.55 13.19 -25.08
C LEU A 471 29.15 12.98 -26.54
N ASN A 472 30.11 13.09 -27.45
CA ASN A 472 29.89 12.75 -28.86
C ASN A 472 30.08 11.23 -29.11
N SER A 473 29.96 10.80 -30.37
CA SER A 473 30.11 9.39 -30.78
C SER A 473 31.50 8.80 -30.52
N SER A 474 32.50 9.62 -30.21
CA SER A 474 33.85 9.20 -29.84
C SER A 474 34.12 9.33 -28.33
N GLY A 475 33.07 9.52 -27.52
CA GLY A 475 33.19 9.70 -26.07
C GLY A 475 33.93 10.98 -25.68
N MET A 476 33.91 11.99 -26.56
CA MET A 476 34.59 13.27 -26.33
C MET A 476 33.61 14.40 -26.07
N ALA A 477 34.04 15.35 -25.26
CA ALA A 477 33.43 16.66 -25.13
C ALA A 477 34.50 17.76 -25.14
N VAL A 478 34.16 18.91 -25.72
CA VAL A 478 35.02 20.11 -25.71
C VAL A 478 34.24 21.23 -25.05
N VAL A 479 34.84 21.83 -24.02
CA VAL A 479 34.21 22.86 -23.18
C VAL A 479 35.12 24.09 -23.14
N THR A 480 34.53 25.26 -23.35
CA THR A 480 35.24 26.54 -23.19
C THR A 480 34.84 27.17 -21.86
N ILE A 481 35.83 27.35 -20.98
CA ILE A 481 35.67 27.90 -19.63
C ILE A 481 36.14 29.35 -19.65
N SER A 482 35.30 30.28 -19.19
CA SER A 482 35.69 31.67 -18.96
C SER A 482 36.32 31.83 -17.58
N ASP A 483 37.34 32.68 -17.46
CA ASP A 483 38.12 32.93 -16.24
C ASP A 483 38.57 31.63 -15.55
N PRO A 484 39.33 30.77 -16.26
CA PRO A 484 39.62 29.43 -15.79
C PRO A 484 40.51 29.47 -14.53
N ALA A 485 40.14 28.67 -13.52
CA ALA A 485 41.00 28.44 -12.38
C ALA A 485 42.29 27.70 -12.79
N ILE A 486 43.33 27.79 -11.95
CA ILE A 486 44.60 27.04 -12.13
C ILE A 486 44.34 25.53 -12.21
N VAL A 487 43.28 25.07 -11.53
CA VAL A 487 42.87 23.68 -11.48
C VAL A 487 41.47 23.57 -12.07
N VAL A 488 41.33 22.72 -13.08
CA VAL A 488 40.04 22.40 -13.70
C VAL A 488 39.70 20.96 -13.33
N ARG A 489 38.58 20.79 -12.63
CA ARG A 489 38.00 19.48 -12.33
C ARG A 489 36.90 19.16 -13.32
N GLY A 490 36.86 17.92 -13.78
CA GLY A 490 35.78 17.34 -14.55
C GLY A 490 35.23 16.10 -13.87
N GLN A 491 33.93 15.90 -14.02
CA GLN A 491 33.21 14.75 -13.49
C GLN A 491 32.32 14.16 -14.59
N TYR A 492 32.49 12.88 -14.86
CA TYR A 492 31.60 12.09 -15.68
C TYR A 492 30.47 11.52 -14.81
N THR A 493 29.23 11.85 -15.18
CA THR A 493 28.01 11.33 -14.55
C THR A 493 27.33 10.37 -15.53
N PRO A 494 27.34 9.05 -15.26
CA PRO A 494 26.72 8.07 -16.15
C PRO A 494 25.19 8.15 -16.09
N THR A 495 24.52 7.59 -17.09
CA THR A 495 23.09 7.25 -16.96
C THR A 495 22.95 6.24 -15.82
N ALA A 496 21.94 6.43 -14.96
CA ALA A 496 21.70 5.54 -13.83
C ALA A 496 21.60 4.07 -14.30
N TRP A 497 22.27 3.16 -13.59
CA TRP A 497 22.47 1.79 -14.06
C TRP A 497 21.18 0.99 -14.21
N TRP A 498 20.13 1.37 -13.47
CA TRP A 498 18.79 0.78 -13.57
C TRP A 498 17.94 1.33 -14.72
N ARG A 499 18.41 2.33 -15.47
CA ARG A 499 17.73 2.96 -16.62
C ARG A 499 18.41 2.69 -17.96
N THR A 500 19.40 1.80 -18.02
CA THR A 500 20.21 1.54 -19.23
C THR A 500 20.60 0.07 -19.35
N ASP A 501 20.81 -0.39 -20.58
CA ASP A 501 21.35 -1.73 -20.88
C ASP A 501 22.89 -1.74 -20.92
N GLN A 502 23.51 -0.56 -20.97
CA GLN A 502 24.96 -0.40 -20.86
C GLN A 502 25.27 0.58 -19.72
N PRO A 503 25.50 0.09 -18.49
CA PRO A 503 25.73 0.92 -17.35
C PRO A 503 27.23 1.14 -17.15
N TYR A 504 27.58 2.36 -16.77
CA TYR A 504 28.94 2.79 -16.54
C TYR A 504 29.06 3.39 -15.14
N ALA A 505 30.24 3.31 -14.54
CA ALA A 505 30.56 3.99 -13.28
C ALA A 505 30.92 5.45 -13.53
N ALA A 506 30.69 6.30 -12.52
CA ALA A 506 31.17 7.68 -12.54
C ALA A 506 32.70 7.73 -12.45
N SER A 507 33.30 8.75 -13.04
CA SER A 507 34.75 8.99 -12.98
C SER A 507 35.04 10.48 -12.90
N GLU A 508 36.16 10.83 -12.28
CA GLU A 508 36.62 12.21 -12.11
C GLU A 508 38.06 12.34 -12.58
N ASP A 509 38.41 13.51 -13.09
CA ASP A 509 39.79 13.86 -13.41
C ASP A 509 40.03 15.35 -13.16
N VAL A 510 41.29 15.70 -13.00
CA VAL A 510 41.75 17.04 -12.68
C VAL A 510 42.94 17.39 -13.56
N THR A 511 42.81 18.50 -14.30
CA THR A 511 43.89 19.04 -15.12
C THR A 511 44.28 20.45 -14.66
N LYS A 512 45.48 20.89 -15.02
CA LYS A 512 46.00 22.22 -14.65
C LYS A 512 46.05 23.11 -15.88
N THR A 513 45.57 24.33 -15.73
CA THR A 513 45.84 25.37 -16.74
C THR A 513 47.28 25.85 -16.60
N PRO A 514 47.98 26.13 -17.73
CA PRO A 514 49.30 26.75 -17.68
C PRO A 514 49.27 28.01 -16.82
N ALA A 515 50.17 28.10 -15.84
CA ALA A 515 50.26 29.27 -14.98
C ALA A 515 50.65 30.49 -15.81
N ASN A 516 49.78 31.50 -15.84
CA ASN A 516 50.04 32.76 -16.53
C ASN A 516 50.89 33.66 -15.63
N PHE A 517 52.18 33.32 -15.49
CA PHE A 517 53.13 34.22 -14.84
C PHE A 517 53.47 35.37 -15.79
N PRO A 518 53.56 36.62 -15.30
CA PRO A 518 54.11 37.70 -16.12
C PRO A 518 55.51 37.30 -16.60
N ASP A 519 55.81 37.55 -17.87
CA ASP A 519 57.14 37.24 -18.43
C ASP A 519 58.23 37.95 -17.60
N LEU A 520 59.42 37.36 -17.55
CA LEU A 520 60.56 37.89 -16.82
C LEU A 520 60.82 39.34 -17.21
N GLN A 521 60.62 39.71 -18.49
CA GLN A 521 60.71 41.10 -18.94
C GLN A 521 59.71 42.01 -18.24
N THR A 522 58.45 41.62 -18.08
CA THR A 522 57.42 42.43 -17.42
C THR A 522 57.72 42.58 -15.93
N LEU A 523 58.22 41.52 -15.28
CA LEU A 523 58.70 41.55 -13.90
C LEU A 523 59.91 42.47 -13.73
N ILE A 524 60.90 42.37 -14.61
CA ILE A 524 62.07 43.25 -14.63
C ILE A 524 61.63 44.70 -14.88
N GLN A 525 60.71 44.94 -15.82
CA GLN A 525 60.22 46.27 -16.15
C GLN A 525 59.44 46.87 -14.98
N LEU A 526 58.62 46.08 -14.27
CA LEU A 526 57.97 46.51 -13.04
C LEU A 526 58.99 46.89 -11.96
N VAL A 527 60.01 46.06 -11.73
CA VAL A 527 61.10 46.37 -10.79
C VAL A 527 61.84 47.63 -11.19
N VAL A 528 62.21 47.77 -12.46
CA VAL A 528 62.93 48.94 -13.01
C VAL A 528 62.08 50.20 -12.89
N VAL A 529 60.79 50.15 -13.26
CA VAL A 529 59.88 51.29 -13.13
C VAL A 529 59.69 51.68 -11.68
N THR A 530 59.56 50.70 -10.78
CA THR A 530 59.42 50.94 -9.34
C THR A 530 60.69 51.59 -8.79
N VAL A 531 61.87 51.04 -9.09
CA VAL A 531 63.16 51.64 -8.71
C VAL A 531 63.30 53.05 -9.28
N LEU A 532 62.99 53.27 -10.56
CA LEU A 532 63.03 54.59 -11.19
C LEU A 532 62.06 55.60 -10.57
N TRP A 533 60.88 55.16 -10.11
CA TRP A 533 59.93 56.01 -9.38
C TRP A 533 60.44 56.42 -7.99
N PHE A 534 61.18 55.53 -7.32
CA PHE A 534 61.75 55.80 -6.00
C PHE A 534 63.13 56.47 -6.04
N ILE A 535 63.83 56.48 -7.18
CA ILE A 535 65.11 57.21 -7.34
C ILE A 535 64.98 58.70 -7.00
N PRO A 536 64.00 59.47 -7.50
CA PRO A 536 63.82 60.87 -7.12
C PRO A 536 63.62 61.06 -5.62
N VAL A 537 62.86 60.17 -4.97
CA VAL A 537 62.64 60.18 -3.52
C VAL A 537 63.94 59.86 -2.78
N GLY A 538 64.69 58.85 -3.22
CA GLY A 538 65.99 58.50 -2.66
C GLY A 538 67.01 59.63 -2.80
N VAL A 539 67.06 60.29 -3.96
CA VAL A 539 67.92 61.46 -4.21
C VAL A 539 67.48 62.67 -3.39
N LEU A 540 66.18 62.89 -3.21
CA LEU A 540 65.66 63.99 -2.39
C LEU A 540 65.95 63.75 -0.91
N VAL A 541 65.77 62.53 -0.41
CA VAL A 541 66.14 62.12 0.96
C VAL A 541 67.66 62.23 1.17
N PHE A 542 68.48 61.75 0.22
CA PHE A 542 69.94 61.86 0.29
C PHE A 542 70.41 63.33 0.19
N GLY A 543 69.75 64.15 -0.63
CA GLY A 543 70.00 65.59 -0.74
C GLY A 543 69.64 66.35 0.54
N PHE A 544 68.50 66.01 1.17
CA PHE A 544 68.13 66.54 2.48
C PHE A 544 69.08 66.07 3.60
N ASP A 545 69.54 64.82 3.56
CA ASP A 545 70.53 64.30 4.52
C ASP A 545 71.89 65.00 4.36
N TYR A 546 72.36 65.22 3.13
CA TYR A 546 73.58 65.97 2.85
C TYR A 546 73.48 67.45 3.28
N MET A 547 72.34 68.11 3.06
CA MET A 547 72.12 69.49 3.52
C MET A 547 71.94 69.61 5.04
N SER A 548 71.62 68.51 5.73
CA SER A 548 71.45 68.47 7.19
C SER A 548 72.63 67.82 7.93
N ASP A 549 73.77 67.65 7.25
CA ASP A 549 75.00 67.07 7.83
C ASP A 549 74.79 65.65 8.43
N GLY A 550 73.93 64.84 7.80
CA GLY A 550 73.66 63.46 8.19
C GLY A 550 72.66 63.28 9.35
N ALA A 551 71.95 64.34 9.75
CA ALA A 551 71.03 64.30 10.89
C ALA A 551 69.72 63.55 10.60
N LEU A 552 69.35 63.33 9.32
CA LEU A 552 68.04 62.78 8.94
C LEU A 552 68.06 61.25 8.79
N LEU A 553 69.14 60.69 8.21
CA LEU A 553 69.34 59.24 8.05
C LEU A 553 70.30 58.65 9.09
N GLY A 554 70.89 59.47 9.96
CA GLY A 554 71.80 59.02 11.03
C GLY A 554 73.21 58.65 10.56
N LEU A 555 73.58 59.03 9.34
CA LEU A 555 74.91 58.79 8.75
C LEU A 555 75.90 59.90 9.17
N THR A 556 76.10 60.09 10.47
CA THR A 556 77.13 61.04 10.96
C THR A 556 78.50 60.36 10.99
N ASN A 557 79.45 60.91 10.21
CA ASN A 557 80.86 60.55 10.28
C ASN A 557 81.45 61.05 11.61
N ARG A 558 81.36 60.24 12.67
CA ARG A 558 82.16 60.44 13.88
C ARG A 558 83.58 59.93 13.62
N THR A 559 84.53 60.86 13.48
CA THR A 559 85.90 60.66 13.96
C THR A 559 85.92 60.53 15.47
#